data_AF-A0A971W3Y2-F1
#
_entry.id   AF-A0A971W3Y2-F1
#
_cell.length_a   1.000
_cell.length_b   1.000
_cell.length_c   1.000
_cell.angle_alpha   90.00
_cell.angle_beta   90.00
_cell.angle_gamma   90.00
#
_symmetry.space_group_name_H-M   'P 1'
#
loop_
_entity.id
_entity.type
_entity.pdbx_description
1 polymer ?
#
loop_
_entity_poly.entity_id
_entity_poly.type
_entity_poly.pdbx_seq_one_letter_code
_entity_poly.pdbx_strand_id
1 'polypeptide(L)'
;MDAKTLSLPKLNQLKPTLESTALKLMEEAGELAQVIGKYRGLSGEQVHLDEKTIVKQIAKELLDVAQTAVTMMFVMEEQFGLNIDTILQEHWQKMEDKGYLLR
;
A
#
# COMPACT_ATOMS: atom_id res chain seq x y z
N MET A 1 -17.28 -1.38 16.67
CA MET A 1 -17.63 -1.22 15.22
C MET A 1 -16.67 -2.14 14.52
N ASP A 2 -17.12 -3.16 13.79
CA ASP A 2 -16.19 -4.17 13.26
C ASP A 2 -15.17 -3.53 12.31
N ALA A 3 -13.89 -3.73 12.63
CA ALA A 3 -12.81 -3.29 11.77
C ALA A 3 -12.89 -4.03 10.44
N LYS A 4 -12.92 -3.29 9.32
CA LYS A 4 -12.84 -3.88 7.99
C LYS A 4 -11.38 -4.17 7.65
N THR A 5 -11.05 -5.45 7.50
CA THR A 5 -9.70 -5.88 7.12
C THR A 5 -9.58 -6.03 5.60
N LEU A 6 -8.53 -5.44 5.03
CA LEU A 6 -8.05 -5.71 3.69
C LEU A 6 -6.84 -6.65 3.80
N SER A 7 -6.84 -7.77 3.06
CA SER A 7 -5.75 -8.75 3.09
C SER A 7 -5.07 -8.83 1.73
N LEU A 8 -3.74 -8.83 1.74
CA LEU A 8 -2.90 -8.91 0.55
C LEU A 8 -1.96 -10.13 0.67
N PRO A 9 -1.82 -10.95 -0.39
CA PRO A 9 -1.05 -12.19 -0.33
C PRO A 9 0.45 -11.95 -0.38
N LYS A 10 1.22 -12.93 0.11
CA LYS A 10 2.63 -13.07 -0.22
C LYS A 10 2.80 -13.50 -1.69
N LEU A 11 3.72 -12.85 -2.39
CA LEU A 11 4.01 -13.15 -3.80
C LEU A 11 5.13 -14.18 -3.92
N ASN A 12 4.76 -15.45 -4.06
CA ASN A 12 5.71 -16.58 -4.01
C ASN A 12 6.57 -16.78 -5.28
N GLN A 13 6.32 -16.02 -6.35
CA GLN A 13 7.06 -16.14 -7.62
C GLN A 13 8.16 -15.07 -7.75
N LEU A 14 8.34 -14.22 -6.74
CA LEU A 14 9.36 -13.19 -6.71
C LEU A 14 10.48 -13.60 -5.74
N LYS A 15 11.70 -13.12 -6.00
CA LYS A 15 12.82 -13.17 -5.05
C LYS A 15 13.24 -11.75 -4.67
N PRO A 16 12.36 -11.00 -3.98
CA PRO A 16 12.66 -9.62 -3.61
C PRO A 16 13.78 -9.53 -2.57
N THR A 17 14.52 -8.43 -2.58
CA THR A 17 15.41 -8.01 -1.50
C THR A 17 14.82 -6.76 -0.84
N LEU A 18 15.39 -6.36 0.30
CA LEU A 18 14.98 -5.13 0.97
C LEU A 18 15.19 -3.91 0.05
N GLU A 19 16.32 -3.86 -0.66
CA GLU A 19 16.65 -2.77 -1.57
C GLU A 19 15.75 -2.76 -2.80
N SER A 20 15.49 -3.93 -3.41
CA SER A 20 14.64 -3.98 -4.61
C SER A 20 13.18 -3.64 -4.30
N THR A 21 12.68 -4.03 -3.14
CA THR A 21 11.34 -3.66 -2.67
C THR A 21 11.25 -2.19 -2.29
N ALA A 22 12.30 -1.60 -1.70
CA ALA A 22 12.35 -0.16 -1.44
C ALA A 22 12.32 0.66 -2.74
N LEU A 23 13.08 0.26 -3.76
CA LEU A 23 13.05 0.91 -5.07
C LEU A 23 11.68 0.78 -5.73
N LYS A 24 11.10 -0.43 -5.73
CA LYS A 24 9.76 -0.66 -6.29
C LYS A 24 8.70 0.14 -5.55
N LEU A 25 8.79 0.27 -4.23
CA LEU A 25 7.85 1.08 -3.45
C LEU A 25 7.87 2.55 -3.88
N MET A 26 9.06 3.10 -4.20
CA MET A 26 9.18 4.47 -4.71
C MET A 26 8.58 4.60 -6.12
N GLU A 27 8.76 3.58 -6.97
CA GLU A 27 8.16 3.52 -8.31
C GLU A 27 6.62 3.51 -8.22
N GLU A 28 6.03 2.59 -7.47
CA GLU A 28 4.56 2.51 -7.29
C GLU A 28 3.99 3.81 -6.69
N ALA A 29 4.69 4.42 -5.73
CA ALA A 29 4.27 5.69 -5.15
C ALA A 29 4.31 6.83 -6.18
N GLY A 30 5.29 6.81 -7.09
CA GLY A 30 5.39 7.72 -8.22
C GLY A 30 4.25 7.53 -9.23
N GLU A 31 3.90 6.28 -9.55
CA GLU A 31 2.78 5.94 -10.44
C GLU A 31 1.43 6.39 -9.83
N LEU A 32 1.21 6.14 -8.55
CA LEU A 32 0.06 6.66 -7.81
C LEU A 32 0.00 8.19 -7.86
N ALA A 33 1.12 8.87 -7.60
CA ALA A 33 1.19 10.32 -7.64
C ALA A 33 0.91 10.87 -9.05
N GLN A 34 1.44 10.23 -10.09
CA GLN A 34 1.18 10.59 -11.48
C GLN A 34 -0.30 10.44 -11.82
N VAL A 35 -0.93 9.34 -11.42
CA VAL A 35 -2.35 9.06 -11.65
C VAL A 35 -3.23 10.09 -10.94
N ILE A 36 -2.94 10.42 -9.68
CA ILE A 36 -3.65 11.47 -8.94
C ILE A 36 -3.46 12.83 -9.63
N GLY A 37 -2.23 13.19 -9.97
CA GLY A 37 -1.89 14.49 -10.56
C GLY A 37 -2.56 14.70 -11.91
N LYS A 38 -2.46 13.70 -12.80
CA LYS A 38 -3.07 13.71 -14.14
C LYS A 38 -4.58 13.87 -14.05
N TYR A 39 -5.25 13.10 -13.19
CA TYR A 39 -6.71 13.14 -13.11
C TYR A 39 -7.28 14.31 -12.34
N ARG A 40 -6.46 15.00 -11.54
CA ARG A 40 -6.80 16.27 -10.90
C ARG A 40 -6.44 17.49 -11.77
N GLY A 41 -5.86 17.27 -12.96
CA GLY A 41 -5.45 18.33 -13.88
C GLY A 41 -4.37 19.24 -13.29
N LEU A 42 -3.57 18.73 -12.34
CA LEU A 42 -2.58 19.54 -11.60
C LEU A 42 -1.43 20.00 -12.49
N SER A 43 -1.25 19.38 -13.66
CA SER A 43 -0.23 19.74 -14.65
C SER A 43 -0.82 20.43 -15.88
N GLY A 44 -2.09 20.87 -15.82
CA GLY A 44 -2.77 21.56 -16.92
C GLY A 44 -3.41 20.65 -17.97
N GLU A 45 -3.56 19.34 -17.69
CA GLU A 45 -4.23 18.42 -18.62
C GLU A 45 -5.76 18.64 -18.63
N GLN A 46 -6.36 18.59 -19.83
CA GLN A 46 -7.82 18.53 -19.99
C GLN A 46 -8.31 17.08 -19.85
N VAL A 47 -8.73 16.71 -18.65
CA VAL A 47 -9.17 15.35 -18.33
C VAL A 47 -10.61 15.13 -18.81
N HIS A 48 -10.79 14.21 -19.77
CA HIS A 48 -12.09 13.83 -20.34
C HIS A 48 -12.59 12.47 -19.83
N LEU A 49 -12.11 12.04 -18.67
CA LEU A 49 -12.51 10.79 -18.03
C LEU A 49 -13.55 11.05 -16.96
N ASP A 50 -14.51 10.14 -16.83
CA ASP A 50 -15.49 10.22 -15.76
C ASP A 50 -14.86 9.93 -14.39
N GLU A 51 -15.45 10.50 -13.34
CA GLU A 51 -14.94 10.41 -11.98
C GLU A 51 -14.82 8.97 -11.47
N LYS A 52 -15.73 8.07 -11.87
CA LYS A 52 -15.67 6.66 -11.41
C LYS A 52 -14.47 5.95 -12.00
N THR A 53 -14.16 6.20 -13.27
CA THR A 53 -12.96 5.66 -13.91
C THR A 53 -11.70 6.18 -13.24
N ILE A 54 -11.64 7.48 -12.92
CA ILE A 54 -10.52 8.11 -12.20
C ILE A 54 -10.29 7.44 -10.84
N VAL A 55 -11.33 7.36 -10.02
CA VAL A 55 -11.25 6.77 -8.67
C VAL A 55 -10.85 5.30 -8.74
N LYS A 56 -11.34 4.56 -9.74
CA LYS A 56 -10.98 3.15 -9.94
C LYS A 56 -9.50 2.99 -10.28
N GLN A 57 -8.91 3.88 -11.07
CA GLN A 57 -7.48 3.82 -11.38
C GLN A 57 -6.64 4.17 -10.16
N ILE A 58 -6.98 5.25 -9.44
CA ILE A 58 -6.29 5.60 -8.17
C ILE A 58 -6.32 4.42 -7.19
N ALA A 59 -7.45 3.73 -7.05
CA ALA A 59 -7.58 2.59 -6.17
C ALA A 59 -6.69 1.40 -6.57
N LYS A 60 -6.40 1.22 -7.87
CA LYS A 60 -5.49 0.18 -8.35
C LYS A 60 -4.04 0.50 -8.00
N GLU A 61 -3.57 1.70 -8.37
CA GLU A 61 -2.20 2.13 -8.04
C GLU A 61 -1.97 2.12 -6.53
N LEU A 62 -2.98 2.50 -5.74
CA LEU A 62 -2.90 2.44 -4.28
C LEU A 62 -2.75 1.00 -3.76
N LEU A 63 -3.40 0.03 -4.41
CA LEU A 63 -3.23 -1.38 -4.08
C LEU A 63 -1.85 -1.89 -4.48
N ASP A 64 -1.25 -1.39 -5.57
CA ASP A 64 0.10 -1.78 -5.99
C ASP A 64 1.17 -1.27 -5.02
N VAL A 65 1.01 -0.02 -4.53
CA VAL A 65 1.80 0.52 -3.40
C VAL A 65 1.64 -0.37 -2.15
N ALA A 66 0.40 -0.70 -1.77
CA ALA A 66 0.13 -1.50 -0.59
C ALA A 66 0.72 -2.91 -0.72
N GLN A 67 0.58 -3.56 -1.87
CA GLN A 67 1.12 -4.89 -2.15
C GLN A 67 2.65 -4.89 -2.09
N THR A 68 3.30 -3.84 -2.56
CA THR A 68 4.75 -3.71 -2.51
C THR A 68 5.24 -3.54 -1.08
N ALA A 69 4.56 -2.73 -0.27
CA ALA A 69 4.84 -2.60 1.17
C ALA A 69 4.64 -3.93 1.92
N VAL A 70 3.55 -4.66 1.64
CA VAL A 70 3.30 -5.99 2.23
C VAL A 70 4.37 -7.00 1.79
N THR A 71 4.81 -6.95 0.53
CA THR A 71 5.89 -7.80 0.04
C THR A 71 7.20 -7.51 0.78
N MET A 72 7.51 -6.24 1.05
CA MET A 72 8.67 -5.84 1.85
C MET A 72 8.58 -6.35 3.29
N MET A 73 7.40 -6.37 3.92
CA MET A 73 7.20 -6.97 5.25
C MET A 73 7.55 -8.47 5.26
N PHE A 74 7.13 -9.22 4.24
CA PHE A 74 7.51 -10.63 4.11
C PHE A 74 9.01 -10.83 3.89
N VAL A 75 9.68 -9.93 3.14
CA VAL A 75 11.15 -9.94 3.03
C VAL A 75 11.80 -9.74 4.39
N MET A 76 11.28 -8.81 5.20
CA MET A 76 11.79 -8.56 6.55
C MET A 76 11.64 -9.79 7.46
N GLU A 77 10.52 -10.50 7.36
CA GLU A 77 10.30 -11.74 8.09
C GLU A 77 11.29 -12.84 7.68
N GLU A 78 11.43 -13.10 6.38
CA GLU A 78 12.25 -14.19 5.88
C GLU A 78 13.75 -13.96 6.05
N GLN A 79 14.23 -12.74 5.77
CA GLN A 79 15.67 -12.45 5.74
C GLN A 79 16.20 -11.97 7.08
N PHE A 80 15.36 -11.37 7.92
CA PHE A 80 15.78 -10.73 9.17
C PHE A 80 15.07 -11.30 10.41
N GLY A 81 14.18 -12.29 10.26
CA GLY A 81 13.51 -12.96 11.38
C GLY A 81 12.46 -12.09 12.08
N LEU A 82 11.95 -11.05 11.41
CA LEU A 82 10.86 -10.22 11.93
C LEU A 82 9.59 -11.07 12.08
N ASN A 83 8.95 -11.04 13.24
CA ASN A 83 7.64 -11.69 13.42
C ASN A 83 6.51 -10.71 13.03
N ILE A 84 5.89 -10.90 11.86
CA ILE A 84 4.87 -9.97 11.35
C ILE A 84 3.64 -9.94 12.26
N ASP A 85 3.21 -11.07 12.80
CA ASP A 85 2.05 -11.14 13.70
C ASP A 85 2.23 -10.25 14.92
N THR A 86 3.43 -10.26 15.52
CA THR A 86 3.77 -9.42 16.68
C THR A 86 3.71 -7.94 16.31
N ILE A 87 4.33 -7.55 15.18
CA ILE A 87 4.33 -6.17 14.71
C ILE A 87 2.91 -5.68 14.38
N LEU A 88 2.05 -6.54 13.84
CA LEU A 88 0.64 -6.22 13.58
C LEU A 88 -0.13 -6.01 14.89
N GLN A 89 0.06 -6.87 15.90
CA GLN A 89 -0.57 -6.70 17.22
C GLN A 89 -0.15 -5.38 17.89
N GLU A 90 1.14 -5.07 17.88
CA GLU A 90 1.65 -3.79 18.39
C GLU A 90 1.06 -2.60 17.64
N HIS A 91 0.91 -2.72 16.32
CA HIS A 91 0.29 -1.69 15.51
C HIS A 91 -1.19 -1.49 15.86
N TRP A 92 -1.96 -2.56 16.02
CA TRP A 92 -3.37 -2.49 16.41
C TRP A 92 -3.55 -1.89 17.80
N GLN A 93 -2.76 -2.31 18.79
CA GLN A 93 -2.81 -1.72 20.13
C GLN A 93 -2.56 -0.21 20.08
N LYS A 94 -1.56 0.23 19.32
CA LYS A 94 -1.29 1.66 19.11
C LYS A 94 -2.46 2.40 18.46
N MET A 95 -3.25 1.76 17.60
CA MET A 95 -4.44 2.37 17.00
C MET A 95 -5.62 2.43 17.98
N GLU A 96 -5.80 1.41 18.82
CA GLU A 96 -6.79 1.39 19.91
C GLU A 96 -6.48 2.50 20.93
N ASP A 97 -5.22 2.62 21.37
CA ASP A 97 -4.78 3.63 22.35
C ASP A 97 -5.00 5.06 21.85
N LYS A 98 -4.95 5.27 20.53
CA LYS A 98 -5.24 6.55 19.88
C LYS A 98 -6.71 6.79 19.60
N GLY A 99 -7.58 5.81 19.86
CA GLY A 99 -9.01 5.87 19.57
C GLY A 99 -9.36 5.78 18.08
N TYR A 100 -8.43 5.34 17.23
CA TYR A 100 -8.68 5.13 15.80
C TYR A 100 -9.40 3.80 15.52
N LEU A 101 -9.32 2.86 16.45
CA LEU A 101 -10.08 1.62 16.45
C LEU A 101 -10.89 1.51 17.75
N LEU A 102 -12.17 1.18 17.61
CA LEU A 102 -13.06 0.86 18.72
C LEU A 102 -13.43 -0.62 18.58
N ARG A 103 -13.09 -1.43 19.59
CA ARG A 103 -13.59 -2.81 19.69
C ARG A 103 -15.12 -2.83 19.62
#